data_AF-A0A126V2M4-F1
#
_entry.id   AF-A0A126V2M4-F1
#
_cell.length_a   1.000
_cell.length_b   1.000
_cell.length_c   1.000
_cell.angle_alpha   90.00
_cell.angle_beta   90.00
_cell.angle_gamma   90.00
#
_symmetry.space_group_name_H-M   'P 1'
#
loop_
_entity.id
_entity.type
_entity.pdbx_description
1 polymer ?
#
loop_
_entity_poly.entity_id
_entity_poly.type
_entity_poly.pdbx_seq_one_letter_code
_entity_poly.pdbx_strand_id
1 'polypeptide(L)'
;MAKNSHLSHHSNISGQQNLQGRMKRTGLKFKTGSENISKMYRYKITSNPFYTQDLSTCQFSDANSGRSIPPHSYESLAREAVRLWVDSPDHRKNLMDGRMRLTSTAAAFDAKGSHCGTIYLTQNFLG
;
A
#
# COMPACT_ATOMS: atom_id res chain seq x y z
N MET A 1 0.54 5.16 -9.40
CA MET A 1 0.10 3.78 -9.08
C MET A 1 -1.40 3.63 -9.22
N ALA A 2 -2.23 4.17 -8.30
CA ALA A 2 -3.69 4.02 -8.34
C ALA A 2 -4.34 4.40 -9.69
N LYS A 3 -4.00 5.56 -10.27
CA LYS A 3 -4.53 6.00 -11.57
C LYS A 3 -4.31 4.98 -12.71
N ASN A 4 -3.24 4.19 -12.65
CA ASN A 4 -2.86 3.24 -13.69
C ASN A 4 -3.03 1.79 -13.24
N SER A 5 -3.65 1.55 -12.08
CA SER A 5 -3.83 0.23 -11.45
C SER A 5 -2.53 -0.60 -11.36
N HIS A 6 -1.36 0.05 -11.29
CA HIS A 6 -0.05 -0.58 -11.38
C HIS A 6 0.81 -0.25 -10.16
N LEU A 7 1.31 -1.28 -9.47
CA LEU A 7 2.20 -1.16 -8.32
C LEU A 7 3.65 -1.21 -8.82
N SER A 8 4.38 -0.10 -8.69
CA SER A 8 5.79 -0.03 -9.10
C SER A 8 6.49 1.14 -8.41
N HIS A 9 7.76 0.94 -8.07
CA HIS A 9 8.66 2.02 -7.65
C HIS A 9 8.97 3.00 -8.79
N HIS A 10 8.72 2.57 -10.03
CA HIS A 10 8.99 3.33 -11.24
C HIS A 10 7.73 4.00 -11.80
N SER A 11 7.90 5.25 -12.25
CA SER A 11 6.84 6.00 -12.95
C SER A 11 7.31 6.45 -14.34
N ASN A 12 6.36 6.73 -15.22
CA ASN A 12 6.63 7.29 -16.55
C ASN A 12 6.64 8.83 -16.54
N ILE A 13 6.63 9.46 -15.36
CA ILE A 13 6.58 10.91 -15.23
C ILE A 13 8.02 11.45 -15.19
N SER A 14 8.33 12.37 -16.10
CA SER A 14 9.67 13.00 -16.16
C SER A 14 10.04 13.67 -14.83
N GLY A 15 11.26 13.40 -14.35
CA GLY A 15 11.77 13.87 -13.06
C GLY A 15 11.19 13.15 -11.84
N GLN A 16 10.32 12.16 -12.02
CA GLN A 16 9.65 11.39 -10.96
C GLN A 16 9.71 9.87 -11.20
N GLN A 17 10.58 9.44 -12.10
CA GLN A 17 10.63 8.06 -12.56
C GLN A 17 11.04 7.09 -11.45
N ASN A 18 11.79 7.54 -10.46
CA ASN A 18 12.20 6.72 -9.31
C ASN A 18 12.14 7.55 -8.01
N LEU A 19 12.40 6.89 -6.89
CA LEU A 19 12.38 7.51 -5.57
C LEU A 19 13.27 8.76 -5.51
N GLN A 20 14.51 8.66 -5.99
CA GLN A 20 15.46 9.78 -5.95
C GLN A 20 14.93 11.01 -6.69
N GLY A 21 14.36 10.82 -7.88
CA GLY A 21 13.74 11.91 -8.65
C GLY A 21 12.58 12.55 -7.88
N ARG A 22 11.69 11.73 -7.30
CA ARG A 22 10.58 12.22 -6.47
C ARG A 22 11.07 13.00 -5.25
N MET A 23 12.13 12.53 -4.59
CA MET A 23 12.68 13.19 -3.39
C MET A 23 13.39 14.49 -3.71
N LYS A 24 14.14 14.59 -4.81
CA LYS A 24 14.78 15.84 -5.23
C LYS A 24 13.76 16.98 -5.43
N ARG A 25 12.54 16.66 -5.88
CA ARG A 25 11.47 17.67 -6.05
C ARG A 25 10.91 18.23 -4.74
N THR A 26 11.14 17.56 -3.61
CA THR A 26 10.69 18.07 -2.31
C THR A 26 11.49 19.28 -1.84
N GLY A 27 12.68 19.52 -2.41
CA GLY A 27 13.62 20.54 -1.93
C GLY A 27 14.36 20.15 -0.64
N LEU A 28 14.07 18.98 -0.06
CA LEU A 28 14.75 18.49 1.13
C LEU A 28 16.18 18.03 0.80
N LYS A 29 17.11 18.28 1.72
CA LYS A 29 18.45 17.71 1.67
C LYS A 29 18.42 16.32 2.31
N PHE A 30 18.95 15.33 1.61
CA PHE A 30 19.03 13.94 2.08
C PHE A 30 20.30 13.27 1.54
N LYS A 31 20.81 12.29 2.27
CA LYS A 31 21.92 11.43 1.86
C LYS A 31 21.44 10.03 1.48
N THR A 32 20.34 9.59 2.08
CA THR A 32 19.76 8.29 1.83
C THR A 32 18.24 8.37 1.82
N GLY A 33 17.62 7.39 1.17
CA GLY A 33 16.18 7.27 1.16
C GLY A 33 15.76 5.89 0.70
N SER A 34 14.60 5.47 1.17
CA SER A 34 14.00 4.18 0.83
C SER A 34 12.48 4.31 0.73
N GLU A 35 11.86 3.33 0.10
CA GLU A 35 10.42 3.33 -0.17
C GLU A 35 9.86 1.92 0.04
N ASN A 36 8.77 1.85 0.81
CA ASN A 36 7.90 0.69 0.87
C ASN A 36 6.61 1.02 0.11
N ILE A 37 6.14 0.10 -0.73
CA ILE A 37 4.85 0.22 -1.40
C ILE A 37 4.01 -1.02 -1.15
N SER A 38 2.70 -0.88 -1.16
CA SER A 38 1.79 -2.02 -1.12
C SER A 38 0.52 -1.74 -1.92
N LYS A 39 -0.11 -2.83 -2.36
CA LYS A 39 -1.41 -2.86 -3.01
C LYS A 39 -2.31 -3.75 -2.16
N MET A 40 -3.44 -3.23 -1.73
CA MET A 40 -4.36 -3.93 -0.83
C MET A 40 -5.79 -3.76 -1.32
N TYR A 41 -6.67 -4.71 -1.03
CA TYR A 41 -8.09 -4.54 -1.30
C TYR A 41 -8.71 -3.57 -0.30
N ARG A 42 -9.80 -2.90 -0.70
CA ARG A 42 -10.60 -2.09 0.22
C ARG A 42 -11.22 -2.94 1.33
N TYR A 43 -11.56 -4.18 1.02
CA TYR A 43 -12.13 -5.15 1.96
C TYR A 43 -11.04 -6.01 2.59
N LYS A 44 -11.28 -6.51 3.79
CA LYS A 44 -10.36 -7.36 4.57
C LYS A 44 -10.23 -8.78 3.99
N ILE A 45 -10.06 -8.86 2.68
CA ILE A 45 -9.85 -10.07 1.92
C ILE A 45 -8.39 -10.47 2.13
N THR A 46 -8.20 -11.57 2.84
CA THR A 46 -6.88 -12.15 3.14
C THR A 46 -6.56 -13.27 2.14
N SER A 47 -5.52 -14.05 2.41
CA SER A 47 -5.18 -15.26 1.64
C SER A 47 -6.17 -16.41 1.80
N ASN A 48 -7.14 -16.30 2.73
CA ASN A 48 -8.14 -17.34 2.92
C ASN A 48 -9.14 -17.33 1.75
N PRO A 49 -9.68 -18.51 1.38
CA PRO A 49 -10.78 -18.57 0.42
C PRO A 49 -11.97 -17.71 0.89
N PHE A 50 -12.60 -17.00 -0.04
CA PHE A 50 -13.77 -16.17 0.20
C PHE A 50 -14.77 -16.31 -0.95
N TYR A 51 -16.03 -16.02 -0.67
CA TYR A 51 -17.09 -15.94 -1.66
C TYR A 51 -17.47 -14.50 -1.94
N THR A 52 -17.77 -14.21 -3.21
CA THR A 52 -18.46 -12.99 -3.60
C THR A 52 -19.95 -13.29 -3.60
N GLN A 53 -20.68 -12.72 -2.64
CA GLN A 53 -22.12 -12.92 -2.51
C GLN A 53 -22.87 -12.02 -3.50
N ASP A 54 -22.46 -10.74 -3.57
CA ASP A 54 -22.98 -9.78 -4.52
C ASP A 54 -21.93 -8.70 -4.78
N LEU A 55 -21.46 -8.61 -6.03
CA LEU A 55 -20.45 -7.63 -6.41
C LEU A 55 -21.04 -6.21 -6.55
N SER A 56 -22.33 -6.08 -6.86
CA SER A 56 -22.99 -4.78 -7.05
C SER A 56 -23.12 -4.00 -5.74
N THR A 57 -23.28 -4.73 -4.63
CA THR A 57 -23.32 -4.17 -3.26
C THR A 57 -22.05 -4.45 -2.45
N CYS A 58 -21.03 -5.04 -3.09
CA CYS A 58 -19.73 -5.32 -2.49
C CYS A 58 -19.79 -6.19 -1.23
N GLN A 59 -20.54 -7.28 -1.32
CA GLN A 59 -20.73 -8.26 -0.27
C GLN A 59 -19.81 -9.46 -0.48
N PHE A 60 -18.93 -9.68 0.49
CA PHE A 60 -17.98 -10.79 0.50
C PHE A 60 -18.11 -11.54 1.84
N SER A 61 -17.88 -12.84 1.82
CA SER A 61 -17.89 -13.67 3.03
C SER A 61 -16.68 -14.60 3.07
N ASP A 62 -16.12 -14.82 4.25
CA ASP A 62 -15.09 -15.83 4.47
C ASP A 62 -15.68 -17.22 4.21
N ALA A 63 -15.01 -18.04 3.39
CA ALA A 63 -15.57 -19.31 2.94
C ALA A 63 -15.68 -20.37 4.05
N ASN A 64 -14.86 -20.25 5.10
CA ASN A 64 -14.82 -21.22 6.19
C ASN A 64 -15.86 -20.91 7.27
N SER A 65 -16.03 -19.64 7.61
CA SER A 65 -16.89 -19.19 8.70
C SER A 65 -18.24 -18.65 8.24
N GLY A 66 -18.40 -18.35 6.94
CA GLY A 66 -19.57 -17.68 6.38
C GLY A 66 -19.72 -16.22 6.83
N ARG A 67 -18.79 -15.69 7.63
CA ARG A 67 -18.88 -14.33 8.17
C ARG A 67 -18.62 -13.29 7.07
N SER A 68 -19.39 -12.21 7.10
CA SER A 68 -19.17 -11.06 6.21
C SER A 68 -17.76 -10.50 6.39
N ILE A 69 -17.10 -10.21 5.28
CA ILE A 69 -15.79 -9.55 5.25
C ILE A 69 -16.06 -8.04 5.13
N PRO A 70 -15.75 -7.22 6.16
CA PRO A 70 -16.02 -5.79 6.11
C PRO A 70 -14.93 -5.04 5.33
N PRO A 71 -15.18 -3.78 4.93
CA PRO A 71 -14.14 -2.89 4.48
C PRO A 71 -13.09 -2.66 5.58
N HIS A 72 -11.88 -2.29 5.19
CA HIS A 72 -10.88 -1.78 6.11
C HIS A 72 -11.31 -0.41 6.67
N SER A 73 -11.20 -0.25 7.99
CA SER A 73 -11.00 1.07 8.59
C SER A 73 -9.57 1.56 8.34
N TYR A 74 -9.31 2.87 8.53
CA TYR A 74 -7.94 3.41 8.49
C TYR A 74 -6.98 2.63 9.38
N GLU A 75 -7.38 2.33 10.62
CA GLU A 75 -6.55 1.56 11.55
C GLU A 75 -6.25 0.15 11.04
N SER A 76 -7.27 -0.59 10.61
CA SER A 76 -7.08 -1.97 10.16
C SER A 76 -6.26 -2.06 8.87
N LEU A 77 -6.37 -1.05 7.99
CA LEU A 77 -5.55 -0.95 6.79
C LEU A 77 -4.09 -0.70 7.15
N ALA A 78 -3.83 0.28 8.02
CA ALA A 78 -2.48 0.62 8.44
C ALA A 78 -1.79 -0.54 9.17
N ARG A 79 -2.51 -1.21 10.07
CA ARG A 79 -2.01 -2.38 10.80
C ARG A 79 -1.60 -3.51 9.86
N GLU A 80 -2.46 -3.82 8.88
CA GLU A 80 -2.17 -4.88 7.92
C GLU A 80 -1.03 -4.50 6.96
N ALA A 81 -0.98 -3.26 6.47
CA ALA A 81 0.11 -2.77 5.64
C ALA A 81 1.47 -2.87 6.36
N VAL A 82 1.54 -2.39 7.61
CA VAL A 82 2.76 -2.46 8.42
C VAL A 82 3.12 -3.92 8.71
N ARG A 83 2.15 -4.79 9.03
CA ARG A 83 2.40 -6.22 9.22
C ARG A 83 3.06 -6.83 7.99
N LEU A 84 2.51 -6.59 6.79
CA LEU A 84 3.07 -7.11 5.53
C LEU A 84 4.47 -6.56 5.24
N TRP A 85 4.74 -5.29 5.50
CA TRP A 85 6.08 -4.72 5.36
C TRP A 85 7.06 -5.25 6.39
N VAL A 86 6.61 -5.47 7.63
CA VAL A 86 7.43 -6.16 8.63
C VAL A 86 7.70 -7.58 8.16
N ASP A 87 6.73 -8.34 7.67
CA ASP A 87 6.93 -9.75 7.28
C ASP A 87 7.83 -9.92 6.04
N SER A 88 8.05 -8.86 5.26
CA SER A 88 8.94 -8.87 4.09
C SER A 88 10.35 -8.36 4.45
N PRO A 89 11.43 -9.15 4.27
CA PRO A 89 12.79 -8.77 4.67
C PRO A 89 13.28 -7.42 4.09
N ASP A 90 13.03 -7.18 2.80
CA ASP A 90 13.48 -5.94 2.12
C ASP A 90 12.73 -4.72 2.64
N HIS A 91 11.41 -4.84 2.86
CA HIS A 91 10.61 -3.75 3.42
C HIS A 91 10.93 -3.51 4.91
N ARG A 92 11.16 -4.58 5.68
CA ARG A 92 11.56 -4.52 7.10
C ARG A 92 12.89 -3.80 7.26
N LYS A 93 13.85 -4.03 6.37
CA LYS A 93 15.14 -3.32 6.38
C LYS A 93 14.95 -1.80 6.32
N ASN A 94 14.02 -1.31 5.50
CA ASN A 94 13.73 0.13 5.40
C ASN A 94 13.12 0.68 6.70
N LEU A 95 12.19 -0.07 7.32
CA LEU A 95 11.55 0.30 8.60
C LEU A 95 12.55 0.38 9.76
N MET A 96 13.58 -0.47 9.74
CA MET A 96 14.57 -0.61 10.82
C MET A 96 15.87 0.17 10.55
N ASP A 97 15.95 0.93 9.46
CA ASP A 97 17.17 1.67 9.11
C ASP A 97 17.33 2.90 10.01
N GLY A 98 18.21 2.79 11.01
CA GLY A 98 18.50 3.85 11.98
C GLY A 98 19.11 5.14 11.39
N ARG A 99 19.43 5.16 10.10
CA ARG A 99 19.86 6.36 9.37
C ARG A 99 18.69 7.25 8.97
N MET A 100 17.47 6.71 8.87
CA MET A 100 16.28 7.45 8.47
C MET A 100 15.85 8.41 9.60
N ARG A 101 15.48 9.63 9.22
CA ARG A 101 15.09 10.72 10.15
C ARG A 101 13.70 11.26 9.88
N LEU A 102 13.22 11.12 8.64
CA LEU A 102 11.88 11.53 8.25
C LEU A 102 11.15 10.36 7.62
N THR A 103 9.85 10.28 7.87
CA THR A 103 8.95 9.35 7.21
C THR A 103 7.72 10.08 6.70
N SER A 104 7.19 9.63 5.58
CA SER A 104 5.92 10.09 5.03
C SER A 104 5.15 8.90 4.49
N THR A 105 3.84 8.88 4.73
CA THR A 105 2.94 7.84 4.25
C THR A 105 1.82 8.47 3.45
N ALA A 106 1.48 7.85 2.31
CA ALA A 106 0.37 8.26 1.48
C ALA A 106 -0.47 7.05 1.06
N ALA A 107 -1.76 7.28 0.86
CA ALA A 107 -2.72 6.31 0.36
C ALA A 107 -3.44 6.88 -0.87
N ALA A 108 -3.66 6.06 -1.88
CA ALA A 108 -4.45 6.40 -3.05
C ALA A 108 -5.43 5.26 -3.38
N PHE A 109 -6.69 5.62 -3.62
CA PHE A 109 -7.76 4.66 -3.93
C PHE A 109 -7.96 4.53 -5.44
N ASP A 110 -8.03 3.31 -5.92
CA ASP A 110 -8.48 2.93 -7.25
C ASP A 110 -9.86 2.28 -7.14
N ALA A 111 -10.91 3.05 -7.47
CA ALA A 111 -12.29 2.59 -7.42
C ALA A 111 -12.61 1.50 -8.46
N LYS A 112 -11.79 1.37 -9.51
CA LYS A 112 -11.94 0.36 -10.56
C LYS A 112 -11.15 -0.91 -10.25
N GLY A 113 -10.39 -0.91 -9.16
CA GLY A 113 -9.64 -2.08 -8.69
C GLY A 113 -10.57 -3.24 -8.34
N SER A 114 -10.03 -4.46 -8.37
CA SER A 114 -10.80 -5.67 -8.07
C SER A 114 -11.40 -5.64 -6.66
N HIS A 115 -12.48 -6.41 -6.48
CA HIS A 115 -13.21 -6.55 -5.22
C HIS A 115 -13.65 -5.20 -4.62
N CYS A 116 -14.29 -4.38 -5.45
CA CYS A 116 -14.84 -3.08 -5.06
C CYS A 116 -13.79 -2.07 -4.59
N GLY A 117 -12.61 -2.16 -5.20
CA GLY A 117 -11.59 -1.14 -5.12
C GLY A 117 -10.32 -1.60 -4.42
N THR A 118 -9.24 -0.97 -4.83
CA THR A 118 -7.89 -1.25 -4.36
C THR A 118 -7.28 0.01 -3.77
N ILE A 119 -6.50 -0.14 -2.70
CA ILE A 119 -5.75 0.92 -2.06
C ILE A 119 -4.27 0.69 -2.32
N TYR A 120 -3.60 1.73 -2.81
CA TYR A 120 -2.16 1.78 -2.99
C TYR A 120 -1.57 2.60 -1.86
N LEU A 121 -0.63 2.01 -1.13
CA LEU A 121 0.08 2.68 -0.04
C LEU A 121 1.53 2.89 -0.43
N THR A 122 2.08 4.00 0.04
CA THR A 122 3.51 4.32 -0.10
C THR A 122 3.99 4.87 1.23
N GLN A 123 5.12 4.34 1.71
CA GLN A 123 5.85 4.90 2.82
C GLN A 123 7.27 5.22 2.36
N ASN A 124 7.63 6.48 2.45
CA ASN A 124 8.94 6.98 2.09
C ASN A 124 9.74 7.35 3.32
N PHE A 125 11.04 7.07 3.28
CA PHE A 125 11.98 7.39 4.34
C PHE A 125 13.11 8.25 3.77
N LEU A 126 13.57 9.22 4.57
CA LEU A 126 14.70 10.08 4.24
C LEU A 126 15.64 10.20 5.43
N GLY A 127 16.95 10.19 5.16
CA GLY A 127 18.02 10.39 6.13
C GLY A 127 19.19 11.18 5.56
#